data_AF-A0A9X3RPB3-F1
#
_entry.id   AF-A0A9X3RPB3-F1
#
_cell.length_a   1.000
_cell.length_b   1.000
_cell.length_c   1.000
_cell.angle_alpha   90.00
_cell.angle_beta   90.00
_cell.angle_gamma   90.00
#
_symmetry.space_group_name_H-M   'P 1'
#
loop_
_entity.id
_entity.type
_entity.pdbx_description
1 polymer ?
#
loop_
_entity_poly.entity_id
_entity_poly.type
_entity_poly.pdbx_seq_one_letter_code
_entity_poly.pdbx_strand_id
1 'polypeptide(L)'
;MINAIANYSLNEIERATRDEFERDTLYKACVIGMTSIPFLELVVAAILAWALPGQLCMLSLLAIVPSNLGNAIGSVWMRKHVAAPLVGRNWAAIAVYLIPLIVMFTGIAYNAYAPADGHNPAAYLIGTAVGAIAALALTPFYRRRQHRRDQARLDAELED
;
A
#
# COMPACT_ATOMS: atom_id res chain seq x y z
N MET A 1 17.83 -11.63 9.15
CA MET A 1 16.73 -12.34 8.47
C MET A 1 16.27 -11.65 7.19
N ILE A 2 15.94 -10.35 7.21
CA ILE A 2 15.50 -9.62 6.00
C ILE A 2 16.57 -9.65 4.88
N ASN A 3 17.86 -9.47 5.20
CA ASN A 3 18.95 -9.60 4.21
C ASN A 3 19.02 -10.99 3.58
N ALA A 4 18.70 -12.05 4.34
CA ALA A 4 18.72 -13.41 3.82
C ALA A 4 17.56 -13.64 2.83
N ILE A 5 16.38 -13.08 3.11
CA ILE A 5 15.24 -13.11 2.20
C ILE A 5 15.55 -12.30 0.94
N ALA A 6 16.09 -11.09 1.06
CA ALA A 6 16.49 -10.26 -0.07
C ALA A 6 17.52 -10.97 -0.97
N ASN A 7 18.58 -11.53 -0.36
CA ASN A 7 19.61 -12.26 -1.11
C ASN A 7 19.08 -13.55 -1.74
N TYR A 8 18.17 -14.25 -1.06
CA TYR A 8 17.52 -15.43 -1.62
C TYR A 8 16.73 -15.09 -2.88
N SER A 9 15.86 -14.07 -2.81
CA SER A 9 15.07 -13.62 -3.97
C SER A 9 15.93 -13.09 -5.11
N LEU A 10 17.02 -12.36 -4.81
CA LEU A 10 17.96 -11.90 -5.83
C LEU A 10 18.68 -13.06 -6.52
N ASN A 11 19.17 -14.04 -5.74
CA ASN A 11 19.83 -15.23 -6.29
C ASN A 11 18.87 -16.08 -7.14
N GLU A 12 17.58 -16.10 -6.82
CA GLU A 12 16.57 -16.80 -7.60
C GLU A 12 16.38 -16.15 -8.98
N ILE A 13 16.31 -14.82 -9.02
CA ILE A 13 16.27 -14.04 -10.27
C ILE A 13 17.52 -14.30 -11.10
N GLU A 14 18.71 -14.22 -10.49
CA GLU A 14 19.99 -14.46 -11.18
C GLU A 14 20.10 -15.87 -11.76
N ARG A 15 19.56 -16.89 -11.07
CA ARG A 15 19.53 -18.27 -11.58
C ARG A 15 18.54 -18.47 -12.71
N ALA A 16 17.46 -17.69 -12.73
CA ALA A 16 16.40 -17.80 -13.73
C ALA A 16 16.72 -17.06 -15.05
N THR A 17 17.75 -16.21 -15.07
CA THR A 17 18.05 -15.30 -16.19
C THR A 17 19.45 -15.54 -16.73
N ARG A 18 19.63 -15.52 -18.04
CA ARG A 18 20.92 -15.77 -18.71
C ARG A 18 21.66 -14.49 -19.11
N ASP A 19 20.92 -13.43 -19.38
CA ASP A 19 21.47 -12.14 -19.76
C ASP A 19 20.79 -10.98 -19.02
N GLU A 20 21.29 -9.76 -19.25
CA GLU A 20 20.77 -8.56 -18.60
C GLU A 20 19.34 -8.21 -19.03
N PHE A 21 18.95 -8.57 -20.27
CA PHE A 21 17.63 -8.28 -20.80
C PHE A 21 16.56 -9.17 -20.17
N GLU A 22 16.83 -10.46 -20.03
CA GLU A 22 15.98 -11.41 -19.30
C GLU A 22 15.85 -10.98 -17.84
N ARG A 23 16.95 -10.55 -17.21
CA ARG A 23 16.94 -10.06 -15.83
C ARG A 23 16.07 -8.82 -15.66
N ASP A 24 16.22 -7.82 -16.51
CA ASP A 24 15.39 -6.61 -16.49
C ASP A 24 13.90 -6.94 -16.76
N THR A 25 13.63 -7.85 -17.69
CA THR A 25 12.26 -8.29 -17.99
C THR A 25 11.62 -9.01 -16.81
N LEU A 26 12.37 -9.87 -16.11
CA LEU A 26 11.90 -10.56 -14.90
C LEU A 26 11.62 -9.58 -13.76
N TYR A 27 12.49 -8.58 -13.55
CA TYR A 27 12.24 -7.51 -12.57
C TYR A 27 10.96 -6.74 -12.91
N LYS A 28 10.73 -6.38 -14.17
CA LYS A 28 9.49 -5.73 -14.60
C LYS A 28 8.27 -6.60 -14.31
N ALA A 29 8.33 -7.90 -14.57
CA ALA A 29 7.25 -8.83 -14.25
C ALA A 29 6.96 -8.88 -12.74
N CYS A 30 8.02 -8.93 -11.90
CA CYS A 30 7.87 -8.85 -10.44
C CYS A 30 7.23 -7.53 -10.00
N VAL A 31 7.66 -6.39 -10.56
CA VAL A 31 7.10 -5.07 -10.24
C VAL A 31 5.62 -4.97 -10.64
N ILE A 32 5.24 -5.52 -11.80
CA ILE A 32 3.84 -5.60 -12.23
C ILE A 32 3.02 -6.39 -11.21
N GLY A 33 3.50 -7.56 -10.78
CA GLY A 33 2.86 -8.37 -9.74
C GLY A 33 2.74 -7.64 -8.40
N MET A 34 3.84 -7.08 -7.90
CA MET A 34 3.85 -6.30 -6.65
C MET A 34 2.89 -5.10 -6.69
N THR A 35 2.67 -4.52 -7.87
CA THR A 35 1.76 -3.39 -8.05
C THR A 35 0.32 -3.83 -8.28
N SER A 36 0.05 -5.03 -8.80
CA SER A 36 -1.32 -5.50 -9.04
C SER A 36 -1.94 -6.20 -7.83
N ILE A 37 -1.15 -6.90 -7.02
CA ILE A 37 -1.62 -7.61 -5.82
C ILE A 37 -2.39 -6.70 -4.86
N PRO A 38 -1.88 -5.51 -4.44
CA PRO A 38 -2.62 -4.65 -3.51
C PRO A 38 -3.95 -4.15 -4.09
N PHE A 39 -4.02 -3.95 -5.40
CA PHE A 39 -5.28 -3.59 -6.07
C PHE A 39 -6.29 -4.74 -6.02
N LEU A 40 -5.85 -5.97 -6.31
CA LEU A 40 -6.72 -7.14 -6.22
C LEU A 40 -7.17 -7.42 -4.78
N GLU A 41 -6.29 -7.23 -3.79
CA GLU A 41 -6.66 -7.29 -2.37
C GLU A 41 -7.75 -6.28 -2.01
N LEU A 42 -7.68 -5.04 -2.52
CA LEU A 42 -8.72 -4.04 -2.32
C LEU A 42 -10.05 -4.47 -2.97
N VAL A 43 -10.02 -5.10 -4.14
CA VAL A 43 -11.23 -5.65 -4.78
C VAL A 43 -11.83 -6.77 -3.93
N VAL A 44 -11.01 -7.69 -3.44
CA VAL A 44 -11.46 -8.76 -2.53
C VAL A 44 -12.03 -8.19 -1.24
N ALA A 45 -11.34 -7.21 -0.63
CA ALA A 45 -11.82 -6.52 0.56
C ALA A 45 -13.17 -5.84 0.31
N ALA A 46 -13.34 -5.18 -0.83
CA ALA A 46 -14.61 -4.58 -1.23
C ALA A 46 -15.72 -5.64 -1.32
N ILE A 47 -15.47 -6.77 -1.97
CA ILE A 47 -16.45 -7.86 -2.04
C ILE A 47 -16.82 -8.37 -0.64
N LEU A 48 -15.84 -8.61 0.22
CA LEU A 48 -16.06 -9.07 1.61
C LEU A 48 -16.85 -8.05 2.44
N ALA A 49 -16.62 -6.75 2.24
CA ALA A 49 -17.33 -5.70 2.95
C ALA A 49 -18.84 -5.72 2.66
N TRP A 50 -19.24 -6.12 1.45
CA TRP A 50 -20.64 -6.23 1.06
C TRP A 50 -21.24 -7.61 1.35
N ALA A 51 -20.43 -8.67 1.23
CA ALA A 51 -20.89 -10.05 1.39
C ALA A 51 -21.09 -10.47 2.86
N LEU A 52 -20.32 -9.88 3.79
CA LEU A 52 -20.39 -10.24 5.20
C LEU A 52 -21.42 -9.37 5.96
N PRO A 53 -22.28 -9.99 6.79
CA PRO A 53 -23.32 -9.26 7.51
C PRO A 53 -22.79 -8.57 8.78
N GLY A 54 -23.40 -7.44 9.14
CA GLY A 54 -23.13 -6.75 10.40
C GLY A 54 -21.67 -6.36 10.57
N GLN A 55 -21.14 -6.52 11.78
CA GLN A 55 -19.73 -6.19 12.09
C GLN A 55 -18.72 -7.16 11.46
N LEU A 56 -19.13 -8.33 10.96
CA LEU A 56 -18.22 -9.26 10.30
C LEU A 56 -17.63 -8.66 9.02
N CYS A 57 -18.28 -7.67 8.41
CA CYS A 57 -17.74 -6.94 7.27
C CYS A 57 -16.41 -6.24 7.58
N MET A 58 -16.09 -5.97 8.85
CA MET A 58 -14.79 -5.40 9.25
C MET A 58 -13.61 -6.36 8.99
N LEU A 59 -13.86 -7.67 8.87
CA LEU A 59 -12.84 -8.65 8.50
C LEU A 59 -12.29 -8.43 7.08
N SER A 60 -13.01 -7.69 6.22
CA SER A 60 -12.49 -7.24 4.93
C SER A 60 -11.17 -6.46 5.03
N LEU A 61 -10.94 -5.76 6.15
CA LEU A 61 -9.70 -5.01 6.39
C LEU A 61 -8.48 -5.94 6.50
N LEU A 62 -8.67 -7.18 6.95
CA LEU A 62 -7.59 -8.16 7.05
C LEU A 62 -7.03 -8.54 5.68
N ALA A 63 -7.83 -8.45 4.62
CA ALA A 63 -7.40 -8.78 3.26
C ALA A 63 -6.28 -7.84 2.76
N ILE A 64 -6.19 -6.63 3.31
CA ILE A 64 -5.22 -5.60 2.88
C ILE A 64 -3.95 -5.61 3.76
N VAL A 65 -3.99 -6.30 4.91
CA VAL A 65 -2.87 -6.33 5.88
C VAL A 65 -1.58 -6.91 5.29
N PRO A 66 -1.60 -8.05 4.56
CA PRO A 66 -0.38 -8.67 4.04
C PRO A 66 0.42 -7.74 3.13
N SER A 67 -0.21 -7.12 2.13
CA SER A 67 0.51 -6.20 1.24
C SER A 67 1.00 -4.94 1.95
N ASN A 68 0.25 -4.39 2.91
CA ASN A 68 0.71 -3.23 3.68
C ASN A 68 1.93 -3.56 4.54
N LEU A 69 1.92 -4.72 5.23
CA LEU A 69 3.05 -5.18 6.02
C LEU A 69 4.27 -5.48 5.14
N GLY A 70 4.09 -6.18 4.01
CA GLY A 70 5.17 -6.47 3.07
C GLY A 70 5.83 -5.20 2.54
N ASN A 71 5.03 -4.22 2.11
CA ASN A 71 5.52 -2.92 1.66
C ASN A 71 6.21 -2.13 2.78
N ALA A 72 5.69 -2.18 4.02
CA ALA A 72 6.30 -1.51 5.16
C ALA A 72 7.67 -2.11 5.51
N ILE A 73 7.78 -3.43 5.54
CA ILE A 73 9.05 -4.15 5.80
C ILE A 73 10.08 -3.79 4.72
N GLY A 74 9.69 -3.90 3.44
CA GLY A 74 10.56 -3.53 2.31
C GLY A 74 11.00 -2.06 2.38
N SER A 75 10.07 -1.15 2.72
CA SER A 75 10.36 0.28 2.86
C SER A 75 11.28 0.58 4.04
N VAL A 76 11.13 -0.10 5.18
CA VAL A 76 12.04 0.04 6.33
C VAL A 76 13.44 -0.43 5.95
N TRP A 77 13.55 -1.58 5.27
CA TRP A 77 14.83 -2.10 4.84
C TRP A 77 15.51 -1.19 3.81
N MET A 78 14.78 -0.73 2.79
CA MET A 78 15.28 0.20 1.78
C MET A 78 15.81 1.48 2.43
N ARG A 79 15.05 2.07 3.37
CA ARG A 79 15.44 3.32 4.05
C ARG A 79 16.68 3.21 4.92
N LYS A 80 17.12 2.00 5.25
CA LYS A 80 18.41 1.79 5.91
C LYS A 80 19.59 1.96 4.96
N HIS A 81 19.39 1.69 3.67
CA HIS A 81 20.47 1.65 2.68
C HIS A 81 20.42 2.81 1.69
N VAL A 82 19.23 3.36 1.42
CA VAL A 82 19.01 4.45 0.45
C VAL A 82 17.93 5.39 0.97
N ALA A 83 18.07 6.69 0.72
CA ALA A 83 17.05 7.67 1.06
C ALA A 83 15.71 7.36 0.35
N ALA A 84 14.59 7.54 1.06
CA ALA A 84 13.27 7.20 0.53
C ALA A 84 12.97 7.94 -0.80
N PRO A 85 12.64 7.26 -1.90
CA PRO A 85 12.56 7.89 -3.21
C PRO A 85 11.41 8.91 -3.29
N LEU A 86 11.70 10.07 -3.89
CA LEU A 86 10.72 11.13 -4.18
C LEU A 86 10.08 10.90 -5.55
N VAL A 87 9.23 9.88 -5.67
CA VAL A 87 8.55 9.60 -6.94
C VAL A 87 7.33 10.52 -7.10
N GLY A 88 7.15 11.04 -8.31
CA GLY A 88 6.00 11.84 -8.72
C GLY A 88 4.67 11.08 -8.59
N ARG A 89 3.58 11.82 -8.48
CA ARG A 89 2.25 11.25 -8.25
C ARG A 89 1.58 10.87 -9.58
N ASN A 90 1.31 9.59 -9.81
CA ASN A 90 0.47 9.16 -10.92
C ASN A 90 -1.01 9.24 -10.50
N TRP A 91 -1.67 10.33 -10.87
CA TRP A 91 -3.06 10.60 -10.50
C TRP A 91 -4.05 9.60 -11.11
N ALA A 92 -3.79 9.10 -12.32
CA ALA A 92 -4.65 8.09 -12.94
C ALA A 92 -4.60 6.77 -12.15
N ALA A 93 -3.40 6.33 -11.76
CA ALA A 93 -3.24 5.14 -10.92
C ALA A 93 -3.95 5.32 -9.57
N ILE A 94 -3.82 6.48 -8.93
CA ILE A 94 -4.51 6.76 -7.67
C ILE A 94 -6.02 6.72 -7.83
N ALA A 95 -6.56 7.32 -8.90
CA ALA A 95 -8.00 7.30 -9.16
C ALA A 95 -8.51 5.86 -9.28
N VAL A 96 -7.79 4.99 -9.98
CA VAL A 96 -8.14 3.56 -10.11
C VAL A 96 -8.16 2.86 -8.75
N TYR A 97 -7.16 3.11 -7.89
CA TYR A 97 -7.08 2.55 -6.55
C TYR A 97 -8.17 3.05 -5.59
N LEU A 98 -8.67 4.28 -5.79
CA LEU A 98 -9.73 4.85 -4.96
C LEU A 98 -11.08 4.16 -5.16
N ILE A 99 -11.35 3.62 -6.36
CA ILE A 99 -12.63 2.98 -6.67
C ILE A 99 -12.93 1.81 -5.72
N PRO A 100 -12.12 0.73 -5.65
CA PRO A 100 -12.42 -0.39 -4.75
C PRO A 100 -12.36 0.02 -3.28
N LEU A 101 -11.51 1.00 -2.93
CA LEU A 101 -11.43 1.53 -1.57
C LEU A 101 -12.73 2.22 -1.14
N ILE A 102 -13.31 3.07 -1.98
CA ILE A 102 -14.61 3.72 -1.72
C ILE A 102 -15.71 2.66 -1.62
N VAL A 103 -15.74 1.68 -2.53
CA VAL A 103 -16.73 0.59 -2.53
C VAL A 103 -16.64 -0.21 -1.22
N MET A 104 -15.44 -0.53 -0.77
CA MET A 104 -15.21 -1.25 0.49
C MET A 104 -15.72 -0.45 1.70
N PHE A 105 -15.31 0.80 1.86
CA PHE A 105 -15.74 1.61 3.00
C PHE A 105 -17.24 1.89 2.98
N THR A 106 -17.85 2.03 1.80
CA THR A 106 -19.30 2.15 1.66
C THR A 106 -20.00 0.87 2.13
N GLY A 107 -19.49 -0.31 1.75
CA GLY A 107 -20.03 -1.59 2.22
C GLY A 107 -19.92 -1.75 3.74
N ILE A 108 -18.77 -1.37 4.32
CA ILE A 108 -18.58 -1.38 5.78
C ILE A 108 -19.57 -0.43 6.47
N ALA A 109 -19.70 0.81 5.98
CA ALA A 109 -20.64 1.79 6.53
C ALA A 109 -22.08 1.27 6.49
N TYR A 110 -22.48 0.66 5.38
CA TYR A 110 -23.82 0.12 5.19
C TYR A 110 -24.08 -1.10 6.06
N ASN A 111 -23.18 -2.09 6.10
CA ASN A 111 -23.43 -3.35 6.81
C ASN A 111 -23.17 -3.29 8.31
N ALA A 112 -22.14 -2.57 8.77
CA ALA A 112 -21.80 -2.50 10.19
C ALA A 112 -22.53 -1.39 10.95
N TYR A 113 -22.90 -0.29 10.28
CA TYR A 113 -23.33 0.93 10.99
C TYR A 113 -24.71 1.46 10.58
N ALA A 114 -25.22 1.18 9.38
CA ALA A 114 -26.57 1.57 9.00
C ALA A 114 -27.72 0.86 9.77
N PRO A 115 -27.57 -0.40 10.24
CA PRO A 115 -28.61 -1.07 11.02
C PRO A 115 -28.68 -0.63 12.49
N ALA A 116 -27.72 0.18 12.98
CA ALA A 116 -27.70 0.64 14.36
C ALA A 116 -28.59 1.89 14.49
N ASP A 117 -29.77 1.72 15.10
CA ASP A 117 -30.78 2.76 15.34
C ASP A 117 -30.15 4.13 15.67
N GLY A 118 -30.31 5.09 14.76
CA GLY A 118 -29.91 6.50 14.96
C GLY A 118 -28.62 6.96 14.28
N HIS A 119 -27.86 6.10 13.60
CA HIS A 119 -26.65 6.53 12.88
C HIS A 119 -26.95 6.92 11.43
N ASN A 120 -26.58 8.15 11.04
CA ASN A 120 -26.74 8.62 9.66
C ASN A 120 -25.62 8.06 8.77
N PRO A 121 -25.90 7.18 7.79
CA PRO A 121 -24.88 6.63 6.88
C PRO A 121 -24.14 7.71 6.08
N ALA A 122 -24.75 8.90 5.88
CA ALA A 122 -24.08 10.02 5.25
C ALA A 122 -22.88 10.55 6.06
N ALA A 123 -22.92 10.48 7.40
CA ALA A 123 -21.81 10.92 8.25
C ALA A 123 -20.56 10.06 8.04
N TYR A 124 -20.73 8.75 7.84
CA TYR A 124 -19.63 7.83 7.55
C TYR A 124 -19.04 8.05 6.16
N LEU A 125 -19.88 8.25 5.14
CA LEU A 125 -19.43 8.59 3.78
C LEU A 125 -18.64 9.89 3.75
N ILE A 126 -19.09 10.91 4.50
CA ILE A 126 -18.37 12.17 4.67
C ILE A 126 -17.03 11.93 5.39
N GLY A 127 -17.03 11.12 6.47
CA GLY A 127 -15.81 10.75 7.19
C GLY A 127 -14.77 10.05 6.29
N THR A 128 -15.20 9.10 5.47
CA THR A 128 -14.33 8.41 4.50
C THR A 128 -13.79 9.39 3.44
N ALA A 129 -14.64 10.26 2.89
CA ALA A 129 -14.22 11.26 1.91
C ALA A 129 -13.19 12.23 2.51
N VAL A 130 -13.44 12.75 3.71
CA VAL A 130 -12.52 13.63 4.43
C VAL A 130 -11.21 12.92 4.73
N GLY A 131 -11.25 11.67 5.19
CA GLY A 131 -10.06 10.85 5.45
C GLY A 131 -9.21 10.64 4.20
N ALA A 132 -9.84 10.32 3.06
CA ALA A 132 -9.14 10.15 1.78
C ALA A 132 -8.48 11.46 1.31
N ILE A 133 -9.19 12.59 1.39
CA ILE A 133 -8.65 13.91 1.03
C ILE A 133 -7.48 14.28 1.93
N ALA A 134 -7.61 14.11 3.25
CA ALA A 134 -6.56 14.39 4.21
C ALA A 134 -5.31 13.55 3.96
N ALA A 135 -5.47 12.24 3.72
CA ALA A 135 -4.37 11.35 3.38
C ALA A 135 -3.64 11.81 2.10
N LEU A 136 -4.39 12.15 1.04
CA LEU A 136 -3.82 12.64 -0.21
C LEU A 136 -3.11 13.99 -0.05
N ALA A 137 -3.62 14.88 0.79
CA ALA A 137 -3.02 16.19 1.05
C ALA A 137 -1.73 16.09 1.89
N LEU A 138 -1.70 15.21 2.90
CA LEU A 138 -0.58 15.07 3.84
C LEU A 138 0.55 14.18 3.32
N THR A 139 0.26 13.25 2.41
CA THR A 139 1.26 12.36 1.80
C THR A 139 2.51 13.07 1.28
N PRO A 140 2.43 14.15 0.44
CA PRO A 140 3.63 14.80 -0.09
C PRO A 140 4.48 15.45 1.00
N PHE A 141 3.87 16.01 2.04
CA PHE A 141 4.58 16.62 3.15
C PHE A 141 5.35 15.56 3.95
N TYR A 142 4.68 14.46 4.28
CA TYR A 142 5.29 13.35 5.01
C TYR A 142 6.47 12.75 4.24
N ARG A 143 6.30 12.49 2.93
CA ARG A 143 7.37 11.96 2.06
C ARG A 143 8.59 12.88 1.99
N ARG A 144 8.39 14.18 1.81
CA ARG A 144 9.50 15.16 1.77
C ARG A 144 10.25 15.23 3.10
N ARG A 145 9.52 15.27 4.22
CA ARG A 145 10.12 15.30 5.55
C ARG A 145 10.92 14.03 5.82
N GLN A 146 10.39 12.89 5.41
CA GLN A 146 11.04 11.61 5.60
C GLN A 146 12.29 11.46 4.75
N HIS A 147 12.24 11.84 3.47
CA HIS A 147 13.41 11.83 2.59
C HIS A 147 14.56 12.67 3.15
N ARG A 148 14.28 13.90 3.62
CA ARG A 148 15.30 14.76 4.25
C ARG A 148 15.92 14.14 5.49
N ARG A 149 15.12 13.46 6.32
CA ARG A 149 15.61 12.76 7.50
C ARG A 149 16.49 11.56 7.15
N ASP A 150 16.08 10.80 6.14
CA ASP A 150 16.84 9.64 5.69
C ASP A 150 18.17 10.07 5.06
N GLN A 151 18.20 11.16 4.27
CA GLN A 151 19.43 11.75 3.73
C GLN A 151 20.37 12.22 4.85
N ALA A 152 19.88 13.05 5.78
CA ALA A 152 20.71 13.57 6.86
C ALA A 152 21.32 12.47 7.75
N ARG A 153 20.63 11.32 7.90
CA ARG A 153 21.18 10.17 8.63
C ARG A 153 22.31 9.49 7.84
N LEU A 154 22.10 9.25 6.54
CA LEU A 154 23.09 8.61 5.69
C LEU A 154 24.34 9.47 5.48
N ASP A 155 24.17 10.79 5.36
CA ASP A 155 25.28 11.73 5.24
C ASP A 155 26.14 11.73 6.52
N ALA A 156 25.50 11.71 7.70
CA ALA A 156 26.21 11.61 8.98
C ALA A 156 26.97 10.29 9.15
N GLU A 157 26.42 9.16 8.69
CA GLU A 157 27.10 7.85 8.69
C GLU A 157 28.31 7.78 7.74
N LEU A 158 28.45 8.71 6.78
CA LEU A 158 29.58 8.80 5.85
C LEU A 158 30.69 9.74 6.33
N GLU A 159 30.38 10.67 7.24
CA GLU A 159 31.33 11.65 7.80
C GLU A 159 32.10 11.10 9.02
N ASP A 160 31.58 10.07 9.68
CA ASP A 160 32.21 9.31 10.78
C ASP A 160 33.06 8.13 10.28
#